data_AF-A0A822GCI6-F1
#
_entry.id   AF-A0A822GCI6-F1
#
_cell.length_a   1.000
_cell.length_b   1.000
_cell.length_c   1.000
_cell.angle_alpha   90.00
_cell.angle_beta   90.00
_cell.angle_gamma   90.00
#
_symmetry.space_group_name_H-M   'P 1'
#
loop_
_entity.id
_entity.type
_entity.pdbx_description
1 polymer ?
#
loop_
_entity_poly.entity_id
_entity_poly.type
_entity_poly.pdbx_seq_one_letter_code
_entity_poly.pdbx_strand_id
1 'polypeptide(L)' 'MKTPYPSTNIIVINQDCLALYEKLVSEGHRPLLLNMANATNPGGGYRKGDGAQEENL' A
#
# COMPACT_ATOMS: atom_id res chain seq x y z
N MET A 1 22.40 20.08 -1.91
CA MET A 1 21.15 19.55 -1.34
C MET A 1 21.50 18.71 -0.11
N LYS A 2 20.89 18.97 1.06
CA LYS A 2 20.94 18.02 2.20
C LYS A 2 19.78 17.05 2.02
N THR A 3 20.06 15.75 2.05
CA THR A 3 18.99 14.74 2.13
C THR A 3 18.33 14.84 3.52
N PRO A 4 16.99 14.80 3.61
CA PRO A 4 16.29 14.92 4.89
C PRO A 4 16.58 13.75 5.84
N TYR A 5 17.07 12.63 5.31
CA TYR A 5 17.44 11.43 6.05
C TYR A 5 18.80 10.88 5.58
N PRO A 6 19.55 10.20 6.46
CA PRO A 6 20.89 9.68 6.15
C PRO A 6 20.88 8.40 5.30
N SER A 7 19.78 7.63 5.34
CA SER A 7 19.64 6.36 4.61
C SER A 7 18.16 5.97 4.46
N THR A 8 17.90 5.03 3.55
CA THR A 8 16.58 4.41 3.34
C THR A 8 16.64 2.95 3.78
N ASN A 9 15.72 2.54 4.65
CA ASN A 9 15.57 1.13 5.05
C ASN A 9 14.51 0.47 4.17
N ILE A 10 14.81 -0.71 3.63
CA ILE A 10 13.92 -1.48 2.74
C ILE A 10 13.63 -2.84 3.41
N ILE A 11 12.35 -3.19 3.48
CA ILE A 11 11.88 -4.45 4.08
C ILE A 11 10.88 -5.07 3.09
N VAL A 12 10.97 -6.39 2.89
CA VAL A 12 10.03 -7.17 2.08
C VAL A 12 9.31 -8.15 3.01
N ILE A 13 7.98 -8.09 3.03
CA ILE A 13 7.13 -8.90 3.92
C ILE A 13 6.04 -9.54 3.06
N ASN A 14 5.74 -10.81 3.30
CA ASN A 14 4.60 -11.48 2.68
C ASN A 14 3.34 -11.25 3.53
N GLN A 15 2.71 -10.08 3.37
CA GLN A 15 1.54 -9.66 4.13
C GLN A 15 0.62 -8.79 3.25
N ASP A 16 -0.69 -8.80 3.55
CA ASP A 16 -1.65 -7.89 2.94
C ASP A 16 -1.29 -6.41 3.21
N CYS A 17 -1.42 -5.59 2.17
CA CYS A 17 -1.02 -4.19 2.17
C CYS A 17 -1.84 -3.34 3.15
N LEU A 18 -3.14 -3.57 3.27
CA LEU A 18 -4.01 -2.83 4.17
C LEU A 18 -3.82 -3.25 5.60
N ALA A 19 -3.69 -4.55 5.86
CA ALA A 19 -3.38 -5.04 7.20
C ALA A 19 -2.05 -4.45 7.73
N LEU A 20 -1.03 -4.31 6.87
CA LEU A 20 0.22 -3.65 7.25
C LEU A 20 0.04 -2.14 7.44
N TYR A 21 -0.73 -1.47 6.58
CA TYR A 21 -1.03 -0.05 6.70
C TYR A 21 -1.73 0.27 8.04
N GLU A 22 -2.77 -0.47 8.41
CA GLU A 22 -3.50 -0.32 9.67
C GLU A 22 -2.59 -0.54 10.88
N LYS A 23 -1.74 -1.57 10.84
CA LYS A 23 -0.73 -1.82 11.87
C LYS A 23 0.21 -0.62 12.05
N LEU A 24 0.76 -0.09 10.96
CA LEU A 24 1.65 1.08 10.99
C LEU A 24 0.94 2.33 11.52
N VAL A 25 -0.33 2.55 11.16
CA VAL A 25 -1.15 3.64 11.72
C VAL A 25 -1.34 3.45 13.22
N SER A 26 -1.63 2.23 13.68
CA SER A 26 -1.78 1.92 15.11
C SER A 26 -0.48 2.13 15.92
N GLU A 27 0.67 1.99 15.27
CA GLU A 27 2.00 2.27 15.83
C GLU A 27 2.36 3.78 15.79
N GLY A 28 1.46 4.63 15.27
CA GLY A 28 1.63 6.09 15.23
C GLY A 28 2.31 6.61 13.97
N HIS A 29 2.54 5.76 12.96
CA HIS A 29 3.08 6.19 11.67
C HIS A 29 2.00 6.83 10.78
N ARG A 30 2.45 7.59 9.78
CA ARG A 30 1.61 8.15 8.71
C ARG A 30 2.07 7.62 7.34
N PRO A 31 1.87 6.32 7.07
CA PRO A 31 2.34 5.70 5.83
C PRO A 31 1.57 6.22 4.62
N LEU A 32 2.20 6.16 3.44
CA LEU A 32 1.52 6.26 2.15
C LEU A 32 1.40 4.87 1.56
N LEU A 33 0.22 4.53 1.06
CA LEU A 33 -0.02 3.27 0.38
C LEU A 33 -0.16 3.51 -1.12
N LEU A 34 0.66 2.82 -1.91
CA LEU A 34 0.51 2.83 -3.35
C LEU A 34 -0.71 2.00 -3.73
N ASN A 35 -1.63 2.59 -4.49
CA ASN A 35 -2.70 1.85 -5.14
C ASN A 35 -2.16 1.22 -6.43
N MET A 36 -2.27 -0.10 -6.57
CA MET A 36 -2.01 -0.82 -7.82
C MET A 36 -3.21 -0.69 -8.77
N ALA A 37 -3.61 0.55 -9.05
CA ALA A 37 -4.81 0.87 -9.80
C ALA A 37 -4.75 0.35 -11.25
N ASN A 38 -5.87 -0.14 -11.75
CA ASN A 38 -6.03 -0.52 -13.14
C ASN A 38 -5.94 0.73 -14.03
N ALA A 39 -5.13 0.65 -15.08
CA ALA A 39 -4.85 1.76 -15.98
C ALA A 39 -6.07 2.25 -16.80
N THR A 40 -7.15 1.48 -16.84
CA THR A 40 -8.30 1.71 -17.73
C THR A 40 -9.65 1.73 -17.04
N ASN A 41 -9.81 1.10 -15.88
CA ASN A 41 -11.08 1.03 -15.15
C ASN A 41 -10.86 1.33 -13.66
N PRO A 42 -11.34 2.47 -13.12
CA PRO A 42 -11.17 2.77 -11.70
C PRO A 42 -11.88 1.73 -10.82
N GLY A 43 -11.15 1.13 -9.87
CA GLY A 43 -11.66 0.06 -8.99
C GLY A 43 -11.63 -1.33 -9.65
N GLY A 44 -10.99 -1.44 -10.81
CA GLY A 44 -10.76 -2.70 -11.52
C GLY A 44 -11.99 -3.59 -11.65
N GLY A 45 -11.81 -4.85 -11.27
CA GLY A 45 -12.81 -5.90 -11.30
C GLY A 45 -13.56 -6.08 -9.99
N TYR A 46 -13.69 -5.08 -9.09
CA TYR A 46 -14.33 -5.23 -7.77
C TYR A 46 -15.66 -6.03 -7.78
N ARG A 47 -16.43 -6.00 -8.89
CA ARG A 47 -17.66 -6.78 -9.07
C ARG A 47 -17.46 -8.28 -9.40
N LYS A 48 -16.25 -8.69 -9.75
CA LYS A 48 -15.83 -10.05 -10.14
C LYS A 48 -15.04 -10.77 -9.03
N GLY A 49 -14.41 -10.03 -8.10
CA GLY A 49 -13.74 -10.61 -6.93
C GLY A 49 -12.42 -11.30 -7.27
N ASP A 50 -11.58 -10.65 -8.07
CA ASP A 50 -10.30 -11.21 -8.54
C ASP A 50 -9.22 -11.19 -7.44
N GLY A 51 -9.49 -10.55 -6.28
CA GLY A 51 -8.65 -10.61 -5.08
C GLY A 51 -7.38 -9.77 -5.18
N ALA A 52 -7.38 -8.75 -6.04
CA ALA A 52 -6.26 -7.85 -6.24
C ALA A 52 -6.23 -6.74 -5.17
N GLN A 53 -5.05 -6.15 -4.93
CA GLN A 53 -4.89 -5.09 -3.92
C GLN A 53 -5.76 -3.85 -4.18
N GLU A 54 -5.99 -3.47 -5.45
CA GLU A 54 -6.89 -2.37 -5.80
C GLU A 54 -8.34 -2.61 -5.35
N GLU A 55 -8.80 -3.85 -5.33
CA GLU A 55 -10.19 -4.19 -5.00
C GLU A 55 -10.47 -4.17 -3.50
N ASN A 56 -9.41 -4.28 -2.68
CA ASN A 56 -9.52 -4.28 -1.22
C ASN A 56 -9.31 -2.89 -0.62
N LEU A 57 -8.74 -1.94 -1.37
CA LEU A 57 -8.46 -0.55 -0.97
C LEU A 57 -9.70 0.30 -0.67
#